data_AF-A0A952HYK5-F1
#
_entry.id   AF-A0A952HYK5-F1
#
_cell.length_a   1.000
_cell.length_b   1.000
_cell.length_c   1.000
_cell.angle_alpha   90.00
_cell.angle_beta   90.00
_cell.angle_gamma   90.00
#
_symmetry.space_group_name_H-M   'P 1'
#
loop_
_entity.id
_entity.type
_entity.pdbx_description
1 polymer ?
#
loop_
_entity_poly.entity_id
_entity_poly.type
_entity_poly.pdbx_seq_one_letter_code
_entity_poly.pdbx_strand_id
1 'polypeptide(L)'
;MANLGLELEQNNFPIFCENTFIQWELTKVGACIGVIMEEIGDNEDSVERVLPDSEAITFPVWLVAHKQLNDSKRIRTVFDHLSESFAEC
;
A
#
# COMPACT_ATOMS: atom_id res chain seq x y z
N MET A 1 0.01 -4.68 -17.46
CA MET A 1 0.41 -6.07 -17.11
C MET A 1 0.46 -7.01 -18.32
N ALA A 2 0.43 -6.52 -19.55
CA ALA A 2 0.83 -7.31 -20.72
C ALA A 2 2.32 -7.03 -20.95
N ASN A 3 3.19 -8.02 -20.69
CA ASN A 3 4.63 -8.13 -21.04
C ASN A 3 5.42 -9.08 -20.12
N LEU A 4 4.77 -9.78 -19.17
CA LEU A 4 5.41 -10.82 -18.33
C LEU A 4 5.46 -12.22 -18.98
N GLY A 5 4.94 -12.38 -20.21
CA GLY A 5 4.84 -13.69 -20.87
C GLY A 5 3.80 -14.63 -20.25
N LEU A 6 2.90 -14.11 -19.40
CA LEU A 6 1.84 -14.86 -18.76
C LEU A 6 0.54 -14.75 -19.57
N GLU A 7 -0.04 -15.89 -19.93
CA GLU A 7 -1.41 -15.98 -20.44
C GLU A 7 -2.36 -16.06 -19.24
N LEU A 8 -3.07 -14.96 -18.97
CA LEU A 8 -3.95 -14.83 -17.81
C LEU A 8 -5.41 -14.80 -18.25
N GLU A 9 -6.21 -15.66 -17.64
CA GLU A 9 -7.66 -15.74 -17.73
C GLU A 9 -8.31 -15.37 -16.40
N GLN A 10 -9.61 -15.08 -16.42
CA GLN A 10 -10.33 -14.69 -15.20
C GLN A 10 -10.32 -15.80 -14.13
N ASN A 11 -10.27 -17.07 -14.53
CA ASN A 11 -10.17 -18.21 -13.62
C ASN A 11 -8.83 -18.28 -12.88
N ASN A 12 -7.80 -17.55 -13.31
CA ASN A 12 -6.55 -17.45 -12.55
C ASN A 12 -6.69 -16.56 -11.29
N PHE A 13 -7.78 -15.81 -11.16
CA PHE A 13 -8.06 -14.92 -10.04
C PHE A 13 -9.36 -15.32 -9.32
N PRO A 14 -9.40 -16.50 -8.65
CA PRO A 14 -10.62 -17.04 -8.04
C PRO A 14 -11.07 -16.30 -6.77
N ILE A 15 -10.20 -15.47 -6.19
CA ILE A 15 -10.45 -14.73 -4.95
C ILE A 15 -10.45 -13.24 -5.27
N PHE A 16 -11.56 -12.57 -4.97
CA PHE A 16 -11.70 -11.12 -5.09
C PHE A 16 -12.14 -10.54 -3.74
N CYS A 17 -11.45 -9.50 -3.28
CA CYS A 17 -11.74 -8.84 -2.02
C CYS A 17 -11.49 -7.34 -2.16
N GLU A 18 -12.47 -6.53 -1.74
CA GLU A 18 -12.36 -5.07 -1.74
C GLU A 18 -11.79 -4.53 -0.42
N ASN A 19 -11.52 -5.41 0.55
CA ASN A 19 -10.99 -5.05 1.85
C ASN A 19 -9.54 -5.51 1.99
N THR A 20 -8.62 -4.57 2.10
CA THR A 20 -7.18 -4.83 2.19
C THR A 20 -6.79 -5.64 3.43
N PHE A 21 -7.48 -5.49 4.57
CA PHE A 21 -7.19 -6.29 5.76
C PHE A 21 -7.56 -7.76 5.55
N ILE A 22 -8.71 -8.03 4.95
CA ILE A 22 -9.11 -9.41 4.62
C ILE A 22 -8.15 -10.00 3.57
N GLN A 23 -7.76 -9.22 2.56
CA GLN A 23 -6.75 -9.63 1.59
C GLN A 23 -5.43 -10.02 2.29
N TRP A 24 -5.01 -9.26 3.29
CA TRP A 24 -3.80 -9.55 4.05
C TRP A 24 -3.91 -10.83 4.87
N GLU A 25 -5.01 -11.05 5.60
CA GLU A 25 -5.24 -12.31 6.32
C GLU A 25 -5.27 -13.52 5.38
N LEU A 26 -5.88 -13.38 4.20
CA LEU A 26 -5.88 -14.41 3.16
C LEU A 26 -4.45 -14.72 2.65
N THR A 27 -3.59 -13.70 2.57
CA THR A 27 -2.18 -13.86 2.22
C THR A 27 -1.44 -14.68 3.28
N LYS A 28 -1.63 -14.33 4.56
CA LYS A 28 -0.98 -15.02 5.69
C LYS A 28 -1.37 -16.49 5.83
N VAL A 29 -2.59 -16.86 5.44
CA VAL A 29 -3.02 -18.28 5.40
C VAL A 29 -2.66 -18.98 4.09
N GLY A 30 -1.89 -18.34 3.20
CA GLY A 30 -1.38 -18.93 1.97
C GLY A 30 -2.40 -19.03 0.82
N ALA A 31 -3.52 -18.30 0.90
CA ALA A 31 -4.55 -18.34 -0.14
C ALA A 31 -4.22 -17.48 -1.37
N CYS A 32 -3.31 -16.51 -1.24
CA CYS A 32 -2.90 -15.62 -2.33
C CYS A 32 -1.51 -15.02 -2.11
N ILE A 33 -0.95 -14.40 -3.16
CA ILE A 33 0.17 -13.48 -3.05
C ILE A 33 -0.40 -12.08 -2.82
N GLY A 34 -0.04 -11.45 -1.69
CA GLY A 34 -0.48 -10.12 -1.31
C GLY A 34 0.48 -9.02 -1.78
N VAL A 35 -0.07 -7.82 -1.97
CA VAL A 35 0.72 -6.58 -2.10
C VAL A 35 0.38 -5.73 -0.88
N ILE A 36 1.40 -5.43 -0.07
CA ILE A 36 1.26 -4.69 1.19
C ILE A 36 2.45 -3.73 1.32
N MET A 37 2.36 -2.79 2.27
CA MET A 37 3.49 -1.92 2.61
C MET A 37 4.67 -2.74 3.12
N GLU A 38 5.88 -2.39 2.68
CA GLU A 38 7.11 -3.10 3.03
C GLU A 38 7.27 -3.30 4.53
N GLU A 39 7.11 -2.24 5.32
CA GLU A 39 7.19 -2.30 6.78
C GLU A 39 6.20 -3.30 7.40
N ILE A 40 5.00 -3.45 6.84
CA ILE A 40 4.01 -4.40 7.35
C ILE A 40 4.41 -5.83 7.01
N GLY A 41 4.86 -6.07 5.77
CA GLY A 41 5.29 -7.39 5.32
C GLY A 41 6.57 -7.86 6.01
N ASP A 42 7.54 -6.98 6.18
CA ASP A 42 8.84 -7.29 6.81
C ASP A 42 8.71 -7.59 8.31
N ASN A 43 7.65 -7.09 8.97
CA ASN A 43 7.34 -7.35 10.37
C ASN A 43 6.40 -8.56 10.58
N GLU A 44 6.04 -9.29 9.52
CA GLU A 44 5.16 -10.46 9.60
C GLU A 44 5.93 -11.76 9.30
N ASP A 45 6.23 -12.52 10.36
CA ASP A 45 7.02 -13.76 10.27
C ASP A 45 6.36 -14.87 9.44
N SER A 46 5.04 -14.81 9.23
CA SER A 46 4.30 -15.85 8.49
C SER A 46 4.37 -15.73 6.97
N VAL A 47 4.99 -14.67 6.43
CA VAL A 47 5.11 -14.43 4.99
C VAL A 47 6.55 -14.20 4.56
N GLU A 48 6.80 -14.26 3.24
CA GLU A 48 8.09 -13.91 2.65
C GLU A 48 7.93 -13.07 1.37
N ARG A 49 8.93 -12.25 1.04
CA ARG A 49 8.96 -11.46 -0.21
C ARG A 49 9.18 -12.39 -1.42
N VAL A 50 8.19 -12.48 -2.30
CA VAL A 50 8.23 -13.36 -3.49
C VAL A 50 8.92 -12.75 -4.72
N LEU A 51 9.14 -11.43 -4.74
CA LEU A 51 9.82 -10.71 -5.84
C LEU A 51 10.80 -9.67 -5.26
N PRO A 52 11.90 -10.10 -4.61
CA PRO A 52 12.81 -9.19 -3.91
C PRO A 52 13.53 -8.20 -4.83
N ASP A 53 13.71 -8.55 -6.11
CA ASP A 53 14.37 -7.69 -7.10
C ASP A 53 13.40 -6.74 -7.82
N SER A 54 12.09 -6.80 -7.51
CA SER A 54 11.12 -5.87 -8.06
C SER A 54 11.25 -4.51 -7.39
N GLU A 55 11.16 -3.44 -8.18
CA GLU A 55 11.03 -2.09 -7.62
C GLU A 55 9.75 -1.98 -6.81
N ALA A 56 9.83 -1.24 -5.70
CA ALA A 56 8.69 -0.91 -4.87
C ALA A 56 7.67 -0.07 -5.65
N ILE A 57 6.39 -0.33 -5.43
CA ILE A 57 5.33 0.49 -6.02
C ILE A 57 5.16 1.75 -5.14
N THR A 58 5.76 2.85 -5.58
CA THR A 58 5.70 4.13 -4.87
C THR A 58 4.54 5.00 -5.33
N PHE A 59 3.85 5.64 -4.40
CA PHE A 59 2.84 6.65 -4.69
C PHE A 59 3.06 7.89 -3.81
N PRO A 60 2.80 9.11 -4.32
CA PRO A 60 2.89 10.31 -3.51
C PRO A 60 1.84 10.32 -2.39
N VAL A 61 2.28 10.72 -1.19
CA VAL A 61 1.37 11.03 -0.06
C VAL A 61 0.96 12.50 -0.16
N TRP A 62 -0.34 12.77 -0.06
CA TRP A 62 -0.89 14.12 -0.17
C TRP A 62 -1.58 14.53 1.13
N LEU A 63 -1.21 15.70 1.64
CA LEU A 63 -1.98 16.38 2.68
C LEU A 63 -3.05 17.24 2.01
N VAL A 64 -4.32 16.93 2.28
CA VAL A 64 -5.46 17.58 1.61
C VAL A 64 -6.41 18.19 2.65
N ALA A 65 -6.73 19.46 2.48
CA ALA A 65 -7.76 20.17 3.25
C ALA A 65 -8.65 20.98 2.32
N HIS A 66 -9.89 21.22 2.73
CA HIS A 66 -10.76 22.15 2.03
C HIS A 66 -10.14 23.56 2.00
N LYS A 67 -10.31 24.32 0.91
CA LYS A 67 -9.63 25.62 0.69
C LYS A 67 -9.75 26.58 1.87
N GLN A 68 -10.94 26.68 2.48
CA GLN A 68 -11.19 27.56 3.62
C GLN A 68 -10.43 27.17 4.89
N LEU A 69 -10.07 25.89 5.03
CA LEU A 69 -9.36 25.36 6.20
C LEU A 69 -7.83 25.47 6.06
N ASN A 70 -7.32 25.60 4.83
CA ASN A 70 -5.87 25.67 4.57
C ASN A 70 -5.21 26.90 5.21
N ASP A 71 -5.98 27.98 5.41
CA ASP A 71 -5.50 29.20 6.07
C ASP A 71 -5.65 29.20 7.60
N SER A 72 -6.27 28.17 8.18
CA SER A 72 -6.41 28.04 9.62
C SER A 72 -5.06 27.74 10.26
N LYS A 73 -4.65 28.56 11.24
CA LYS A 73 -3.41 28.32 12.01
C LYS A 73 -3.34 26.90 12.59
N ARG A 74 -4.46 26.37 13.08
CA ARG A 74 -4.52 25.00 13.65
C ARG A 74 -4.22 23.93 12.60
N ILE A 75 -4.75 24.11 11.38
CA ILE A 75 -4.51 23.17 10.28
C ILE A 75 -3.06 23.27 9.81
N ARG A 76 -2.53 24.48 9.62
CA ARG A 76 -1.13 24.68 9.23
C ARG A 76 -0.17 24.04 10.22
N THR A 77 -0.37 24.22 11.54
CA THR A 77 0.51 23.58 12.54
C THR A 77 0.55 22.06 12.42
N VAL A 78 -0.58 21.40 12.15
CA VAL A 78 -0.60 19.95 11.95
C VAL A 78 0.00 19.57 10.59
N PHE A 79 -0.31 20.33 9.54
CA PHE A 79 0.20 20.08 8.19
C PHE A 79 1.72 20.22 8.13
N ASP A 80 2.29 21.26 8.74
CA ASP A 80 3.72 21.48 8.80
C ASP A 80 4.39 20.26 9.44
N HIS A 81 3.91 19.82 10.62
CA HIS A 81 4.42 18.64 11.32
C HIS A 81 4.28 17.33 10.52
N LEU A 82 3.13 17.09 9.89
CA LEU A 82 2.92 15.89 9.07
C LEU A 82 3.76 15.93 7.80
N SER A 83 3.94 17.10 7.19
CA SER A 83 4.74 17.26 5.97
C SER A 83 6.22 17.00 6.23
N GLU A 84 6.74 17.46 7.36
CA GLU A 84 8.10 17.14 7.82
C GLU A 84 8.23 15.64 8.09
N SER A 85 7.29 15.06 8.85
CA SER A 85 7.34 13.64 9.21
C SER A 85 7.26 12.70 8.00
N PHE A 86 6.46 13.05 6.98
CA PHE A 86 6.33 12.26 5.77
C PHE A 86 7.43 12.52 4.73
N ALA A 87 8.23 13.59 4.87
CA ALA A 87 9.37 13.84 4.00
C ALA A 87 10.60 13.01 4.37
N GLU A 88 10.62 12.44 5.58
CA GLU A 88 11.72 11.59 6.09
C GLU A 88 11.51 10.09 5.81
N CYS A 89 10.34 9.69 5.30
CA CYS A 89 10.01 8.33 4.88
C CYS A 89 10.27 8.11 3.39
#